data_AF-A0AAP0FXL2-F1
#
_entry.id   AF-A0AAP0FXL2-F1
#
_cell.length_a   1.000
_cell.length_b   1.000
_cell.length_c   1.000
_cell.angle_alpha   90.00
_cell.angle_beta   90.00
_cell.angle_gamma   90.00
#
_symmetry.space_group_name_H-M   'P 1'
#
loop_
_entity.id
_entity.type
_entity.pdbx_description
1 polymer ?
#
loop_
_entity_poly.entity_id
_entity_poly.type
_entity_poly.pdbx_seq_one_letter_code
_entity_poly.pdbx_strand_id
1 'polypeptide(L)'
;MHFENLKAAKQPSLDLQLENGSFKMLSKQVAEVTRQLRNMRGEDLHGLTIEDLQNLEKTLETGLSQVIKRKGELIIWQINELLKKRCELTEENTRLRYQVVEISRLEKQQVIADRGNAFQEDRESSESATILTHFGNPAKNNDSSGASLKLGLSCAGWK
;
A
#
# COMPACT_ATOMS: atom_id res chain seq x y z
N MET A 1 -3.23 8.87 -90.68
CA MET A 1 -3.64 9.25 -89.31
C MET A 1 -2.94 8.31 -88.34
N HIS A 2 -1.88 8.77 -87.67
CA HIS A 2 -1.17 8.01 -86.66
C HIS A 2 -1.54 8.58 -85.29
N PHE A 3 -2.46 7.90 -84.60
CA PHE A 3 -2.70 8.15 -83.18
C PHE A 3 -1.69 7.30 -82.41
N GLU A 4 -0.53 7.88 -82.14
CA GLU A 4 0.39 7.35 -81.15
C GLU A 4 -0.30 7.43 -79.79
N ASN A 5 -0.63 6.25 -79.27
CA ASN A 5 -1.25 6.06 -77.98
C ASN A 5 -0.19 6.33 -76.92
N LEU A 6 -0.08 7.60 -76.52
CA LEU A 6 0.73 8.03 -75.41
C LEU A 6 0.10 7.45 -74.13
N LYS A 7 0.45 6.19 -73.83
CA LYS A 7 0.43 5.64 -72.48
C LYS A 7 1.36 6.52 -71.65
N ALA A 8 0.86 7.68 -71.24
CA ALA A 8 1.32 8.35 -70.05
C ALA A 8 1.03 7.38 -68.92
N ALA A 9 1.99 6.46 -68.70
CA ALA A 9 2.11 5.78 -67.44
C ALA A 9 2.01 6.88 -66.39
N LYS A 10 0.90 6.90 -65.64
CA LYS A 10 0.78 7.66 -64.41
C LYS A 10 1.87 7.14 -63.49
N GLN A 11 3.10 7.61 -63.69
CA GLN A 11 4.14 7.48 -62.70
C GLN A 11 3.59 8.17 -61.46
N PRO A 12 3.45 7.46 -60.33
CA PRO A 12 3.06 8.12 -59.08
C PRO A 12 4.09 9.23 -58.82
N SER A 13 3.63 10.41 -58.40
CA SER A 13 4.53 11.53 -58.10
C SER A 13 5.63 11.07 -57.14
N LEU A 14 6.83 11.64 -57.27
CA LEU A 14 7.97 11.29 -56.41
C LEU A 14 7.62 11.40 -54.92
N ASP A 15 6.74 12.34 -54.57
CA ASP A 15 6.21 12.54 -53.23
C ASP A 15 5.41 11.32 -52.72
N LEU A 16 4.48 10.80 -53.54
CA LEU A 16 3.74 9.57 -53.25
C LEU A 16 4.64 8.32 -53.19
N GLN A 17 5.74 8.29 -53.97
CA GLN A 17 6.70 7.19 -53.91
C GLN A 17 7.53 7.21 -52.63
N LEU A 18 7.97 8.40 -52.19
CA LEU A 18 8.70 8.62 -50.94
C LEU A 18 7.83 8.32 -49.71
N GLU A 19 6.58 8.78 -49.72
CA GLU A 19 5.61 8.51 -48.67
C GLU A 19 5.30 7.00 -48.57
N ASN A 20 5.10 6.33 -49.72
CA ASN A 20 4.92 4.88 -49.75
C ASN A 20 6.17 4.10 -49.29
N GLY A 21 7.37 4.62 -49.58
CA GLY A 21 8.63 4.07 -49.07
C GLY A 21 8.72 4.15 -47.54
N SER A 22 8.40 5.34 -47.00
CA SER A 22 8.37 5.60 -45.55
C SER A 22 7.33 4.73 -44.84
N PHE A 23 6.12 4.62 -45.41
CA PHE A 23 5.06 3.77 -44.88
C PHE A 23 5.45 2.29 -44.85
N LYS A 24 6.06 1.77 -45.92
CA LYS A 24 6.55 0.39 -45.97
C LYS A 24 7.62 0.10 -44.91
N MET A 25 8.52 1.06 -44.67
CA MET A 25 9.54 0.92 -43.64
C MET A 25 8.91 0.86 -42.25
N LEU A 26 7.98 1.77 -41.94
CA LEU A 26 7.29 1.80 -40.66
C LEU A 26 6.46 0.53 -40.45
N SER A 27 5.73 0.08 -41.48
CA SER A 27 4.94 -1.16 -41.44
C SER A 27 5.81 -2.39 -41.13
N LYS A 28 6.99 -2.49 -41.76
CA LYS A 28 7.97 -3.54 -41.45
C LYS A 28 8.45 -3.48 -40.00
N GLN A 29 8.76 -2.27 -39.51
CA GLN A 29 9.21 -2.09 -38.12
C GLN A 29 8.13 -2.51 -37.11
N VAL A 30 6.87 -2.13 -37.36
CA VAL A 30 5.73 -2.55 -36.53
C VAL A 30 5.58 -4.07 -36.55
N ALA A 31 5.65 -4.70 -37.71
CA ALA A 31 5.55 -6.15 -37.84
C ALA A 31 6.68 -6.85 -37.06
N GLU A 32 7.91 -6.34 -37.14
CA GLU A 32 9.05 -6.91 -36.44
C GLU A 32 8.93 -6.74 -34.91
N VAL A 33 8.59 -5.56 -34.42
CA VAL A 33 8.37 -5.34 -32.97
C VAL A 33 7.20 -6.20 -32.45
N THR A 34 6.14 -6.35 -33.25
CA THR A 34 5.00 -7.21 -32.89
C THR A 34 5.41 -8.68 -32.80
N ARG A 35 6.26 -9.14 -33.73
CA ARG A 35 6.85 -10.48 -33.68
C ARG A 35 7.74 -10.65 -32.45
N GLN A 36 8.60 -9.69 -32.16
CA GLN A 36 9.45 -9.72 -30.96
C GLN A 36 8.63 -9.79 -29.68
N LEU A 37 7.52 -9.04 -29.59
CA LEU A 37 6.62 -9.09 -28.42
C LEU A 37 5.97 -10.47 -28.25
N ARG A 38 5.55 -11.11 -29.34
CA ARG A 38 5.04 -12.49 -29.32
C ARG A 38 6.12 -13.47 -28.84
N ASN A 39 7.35 -13.34 -29.35
CA ASN A 39 8.48 -14.15 -28.90
C ASN A 39 8.74 -13.98 -27.40
N MET A 40 8.74 -12.74 -26.89
CA MET A 40 8.88 -12.48 -25.44
C MET A 40 7.74 -13.09 -24.61
N ARG A 41 6.57 -13.34 -25.20
CA ARG A 41 5.45 -14.05 -24.56
C ARG A 41 5.52 -15.57 -24.70
N GLY A 42 6.55 -16.09 -25.37
CA GLY A 42 6.71 -17.52 -25.63
C GLY A 42 5.94 -18.04 -26.85
N GLU A 43 5.51 -17.13 -27.74
CA GLU A 43 4.78 -17.46 -28.98
C GLU A 43 5.71 -17.38 -30.20
N ASP A 44 5.36 -18.07 -31.29
CA ASP A 44 6.07 -18.01 -32.59
C ASP A 44 7.59 -18.24 -32.54
N LEU A 45 8.05 -19.05 -31.58
CA LEU A 45 9.47 -19.34 -31.35
C LEU A 45 10.11 -20.19 -32.45
N HIS A 46 9.32 -20.73 -33.38
CA HIS A 46 9.84 -21.49 -34.51
C HIS A 46 10.80 -20.62 -35.36
N GLY A 47 11.87 -21.23 -35.89
CA GLY A 47 12.84 -20.52 -36.73
C GLY A 47 13.80 -19.59 -35.98
N LEU A 48 13.70 -19.48 -34.65
CA LEU A 48 14.77 -18.91 -33.84
C LEU A 48 15.91 -19.91 -33.66
N THR A 49 17.15 -19.43 -33.65
CA THR A 49 18.30 -20.25 -33.32
C THR A 49 18.38 -20.50 -31.81
N ILE A 50 19.21 -21.46 -31.39
CA ILE A 50 19.47 -21.70 -29.98
C ILE A 50 20.05 -20.45 -29.31
N GLU A 51 20.93 -19.73 -30.00
CA GLU A 51 21.51 -18.47 -29.50
C GLU A 51 20.43 -17.38 -29.32
N ASP A 52 19.51 -17.24 -30.27
CA ASP A 52 18.39 -16.30 -30.15
C ASP A 52 17.49 -16.63 -28.95
N LEU A 53 17.20 -17.92 -28.75
CA LEU A 53 16.40 -18.39 -27.60
C LEU A 53 17.11 -18.12 -26.27
N GLN A 54 18.41 -18.36 -26.19
CA GLN A 54 19.21 -18.05 -24.99
C GLN A 54 19.25 -16.55 -24.69
N ASN A 55 19.38 -15.72 -25.72
CA ASN A 55 19.33 -14.26 -25.57
C ASN A 55 17.95 -13.78 -25.12
N LEU A 56 16.88 -14.39 -25.64
CA LEU A 56 15.51 -14.10 -25.24
C LEU A 56 15.27 -14.48 -23.77
N GLU A 57 15.67 -15.69 -23.36
CA GLU A 57 15.57 -16.17 -21.98
C GLU A 57 16.31 -15.25 -21.01
N LYS A 58 17.57 -14.92 -21.30
CA LYS A 58 18.40 -14.02 -20.49
C LYS A 58 17.76 -12.63 -20.34
N THR A 59 17.16 -12.12 -21.42
CA THR A 59 16.45 -10.83 -21.42
C THR A 59 15.24 -10.88 -20.50
N LEU A 60 14.43 -11.94 -20.61
CA LEU A 60 13.24 -12.14 -19.77
C LEU A 60 13.63 -12.32 -18.29
N GLU A 61 14.64 -13.12 -18.00
CA GLU A 61 15.15 -13.36 -16.64
C GLU A 61 15.65 -12.06 -16.00
N THR A 62 16.41 -11.26 -16.77
CA THR A 62 16.88 -9.95 -16.31
C THR A 62 15.71 -9.00 -16.03
N GLY A 63 14.74 -8.92 -16.94
CA GLY A 63 13.55 -8.09 -16.77
C GLY A 63 12.72 -8.51 -15.55
N LEU A 64 12.51 -9.81 -15.38
CA LEU A 64 11.78 -10.37 -14.24
C LEU A 64 12.50 -10.07 -12.92
N SER A 65 13.82 -10.29 -12.86
CA SER A 65 14.64 -9.99 -11.69
C SER A 65 14.52 -8.52 -11.28
N GLN A 66 14.54 -7.61 -12.25
CA GLN A 66 14.34 -6.19 -12.00
C GLN A 66 12.93 -5.85 -11.49
N VAL A 67 11.89 -6.49 -12.03
CA VAL A 67 10.51 -6.30 -11.56
C VAL A 67 10.35 -6.78 -10.11
N ILE A 68 10.89 -7.96 -9.80
CA ILE A 68 10.87 -8.52 -8.45
C ILE A 68 11.60 -7.58 -7.48
N LYS A 69 12.81 -7.12 -7.84
CA LYS A 69 13.57 -6.17 -7.02
C LYS A 69 12.78 -4.90 -6.72
N ARG A 70 12.23 -4.24 -7.74
CA ARG A 70 11.45 -3.00 -7.56
C ARG A 70 10.20 -3.22 -6.71
N LYS A 71 9.47 -4.32 -6.93
CA LYS A 71 8.31 -4.67 -6.10
C LYS A 71 8.72 -4.93 -4.65
N GLY A 72 9.83 -5.63 -4.42
CA GLY A 72 10.38 -5.89 -3.09
C GLY A 72 10.75 -4.60 -2.37
N GLU A 73 11.47 -3.69 -3.04
CA GLU A 73 11.83 -2.37 -2.50
C GLU A 73 10.58 -1.56 -2.10
N LEU A 74 9.54 -1.56 -2.96
CA LEU A 74 8.28 -0.88 -2.66
C LEU A 74 7.56 -1.48 -1.45
N ILE A 75 7.49 -2.81 -1.34
CA ILE A 75 6.85 -3.48 -0.20
C ILE A 75 7.60 -3.17 1.09
N ILE A 76 8.94 -3.23 1.08
CA ILE A 76 9.76 -2.89 2.25
C ILE A 76 9.52 -1.43 2.67
N TRP A 77 9.48 -0.51 1.71
CA TRP A 77 9.18 0.89 1.98
C TRP A 77 7.79 1.06 2.62
N GLN A 78 6.75 0.41 2.09
CA GLN A 78 5.40 0.46 2.66
C GLN A 78 5.34 -0.12 4.08
N ILE A 79 6.05 -1.22 4.34
CA ILE A 79 6.16 -1.79 5.69
C ILE A 79 6.78 -0.77 6.65
N ASN A 80 7.86 -0.11 6.25
CA ASN A 80 8.54 0.88 7.09
C ASN A 80 7.64 2.08 7.41
N GLU A 81 6.90 2.60 6.42
CA GLU A 81 5.96 3.70 6.64
C GLU A 81 4.83 3.30 7.61
N LEU A 82 4.28 2.09 7.47
CA LEU A 82 3.27 1.58 8.39
C LEU A 82 3.83 1.37 9.80
N LEU A 83 5.06 0.87 9.93
CA LEU A 83 5.72 0.69 11.22
C LEU A 83 5.97 2.02 11.92
N LYS A 84 6.43 3.04 11.18
CA LYS A 84 6.57 4.40 11.69
C LYS A 84 5.22 4.92 12.18
N LYS A 85 4.17 4.77 11.38
CA LYS A 85 2.83 5.24 11.76
C LYS A 85 2.30 4.52 13.00
N ARG A 86 2.56 3.22 13.13
CA ARG A 86 2.24 2.44 14.32
C ARG A 86 2.96 2.98 15.55
N CYS A 87 4.26 3.27 15.47
CA CYS A 87 5.00 3.79 16.63
C CYS A 87 4.45 5.18 17.04
N GLU A 88 4.22 6.10 16.09
CA GLU A 88 3.61 7.42 16.36
C GLU A 88 2.24 7.30 17.07
N LEU A 89 1.36 6.44 16.55
CA LEU A 89 0.03 6.23 17.15
C LEU A 89 0.11 5.59 18.53
N THR A 90 1.07 4.70 18.76
CA THR A 90 1.26 4.03 20.05
C THR A 90 1.76 5.02 21.10
N GLU A 91 2.69 5.89 20.73
CA GLU A 91 3.20 6.96 21.60
C GLU A 91 2.08 7.94 21.97
N GLU A 92 1.30 8.39 20.98
CA GLU A 92 0.20 9.32 21.22
C GLU A 92 -0.92 8.68 22.05
N ASN A 93 -1.28 7.42 21.78
CA ASN A 93 -2.28 6.71 22.58
C ASN A 93 -1.83 6.56 24.04
N THR A 94 -0.54 6.29 24.24
CA THR A 94 0.07 6.20 25.58
C THR A 94 0.01 7.54 26.30
N ARG A 95 0.37 8.64 25.61
CA ARG A 95 0.30 10.01 26.14
C ARG A 95 -1.12 10.38 26.58
N LEU A 96 -2.12 10.10 25.73
CA LEU A 96 -3.52 10.38 26.03
C LEU A 96 -4.03 9.55 27.21
N ARG A 97 -3.66 8.26 27.30
CA ARG A 97 -3.99 7.42 28.46
C ARG A 97 -3.45 8.00 29.77
N TYR A 98 -2.20 8.48 29.77
CA TYR A 98 -1.64 9.16 30.94
C TYR A 98 -2.42 10.43 31.29
N GLN A 99 -2.76 11.25 30.29
CA GLN A 99 -3.53 12.48 30.52
C GLN A 99 -4.92 12.21 31.10
N VAL A 100 -5.63 11.19 30.61
CA VAL A 100 -6.95 10.78 31.13
C VAL A 100 -6.86 10.33 32.58
N VAL A 101 -5.85 9.53 32.93
CA VAL A 101 -5.62 9.10 34.32
C VAL A 101 -5.34 10.31 35.23
N GLU A 102 -4.56 11.28 34.75
CA GLU A 102 -4.23 12.48 35.51
C GLU A 102 -5.45 13.38 35.74
N ILE A 103 -6.28 13.62 34.70
CA ILE A 103 -7.53 14.37 34.84
C ILE A 103 -8.48 13.68 35.83
N SER A 104 -8.64 12.35 35.70
CA SER A 104 -9.48 11.56 36.61
C SER A 104 -8.98 11.62 38.06
N ARG A 105 -7.66 11.78 38.27
CA ARG A 105 -7.06 11.97 39.60
C ARG A 105 -7.37 13.36 40.17
N LEU A 106 -7.23 14.40 39.35
CA LEU A 106 -7.52 15.78 39.74
C LEU A 106 -9.01 16.00 40.03
N GLU A 107 -9.92 15.42 39.24
CA GLU A 107 -11.37 15.46 39.51
C GLU A 107 -11.72 14.81 40.86
N LYS A 108 -11.10 13.67 41.19
CA LYS A 108 -11.27 13.02 42.49
C LYS A 108 -10.71 13.86 43.64
N GLN A 109 -9.61 14.60 43.43
CA GLN A 109 -9.07 15.53 44.43
C GLN A 109 -9.92 16.80 44.61
N GLN A 110 -10.49 17.35 43.53
CA GLN A 110 -11.38 18.51 43.57
C GLN A 110 -12.66 18.21 44.37
N VAL A 111 -13.25 17.02 44.20
CA VAL A 111 -14.42 16.57 44.98
C VAL A 111 -14.10 16.43 46.48
N ILE A 112 -12.87 16.08 46.83
CA ILE A 112 -12.42 15.99 48.24
C ILE A 112 -12.16 17.40 48.82
N ALA A 113 -11.62 18.33 48.03
CA ALA A 113 -11.40 19.71 48.43
C ALA A 113 -12.71 20.49 48.63
N ASP A 114 -13.72 20.28 47.77
CA ASP A 114 -15.04 20.89 47.91
C ASP A 114 -15.83 20.32 49.11
N ARG A 115 -15.62 19.04 49.45
CA ARG A 115 -16.19 18.43 50.66
C ARG A 115 -15.42 18.81 51.94
N GLY A 116 -14.22 19.37 51.82
CA GLY A 116 -13.39 19.84 52.93
C GLY A 116 -13.79 21.22 53.48
N ASN A 117 -14.72 21.93 52.83
CA ASN A 117 -15.15 23.28 53.24
C ASN A 117 -16.57 23.33 53.85
N ALA A 118 -17.15 22.18 54.19
CA ALA A 118 -18.49 22.11 54.80
C ALA A 118 -18.54 21.13 55.98
N PHE A 119 -17.89 21.51 57.07
CA PHE A 119 -18.29 21.13 58.44
C PHE A 119 -18.16 22.41 59.26
N GLN A 120 -19.25 23.12 59.58
CA GLN A 120 -20.08 22.96 60.79
C GLN A 120 -21.23 23.99 60.61
N GLU A 121 -22.52 23.77 60.83
CA GLU A 121 -23.27 22.93 61.76
C GLU A 121 -24.72 22.77 61.24
N ASP A 122 -25.47 21.85 61.82
CA ASP A 122 -26.93 21.71 61.80
C ASP A 122 -27.65 21.03 60.61
N ARG A 123 -27.79 19.70 60.78
CA ARG A 123 -29.07 19.02 61.06
C ARG A 123 -30.28 19.42 60.20
N GLU A 124 -30.66 18.50 59.30
CA GLU A 124 -32.03 17.94 59.10
C GLU A 124 -32.01 17.11 57.79
N SER A 125 -31.94 15.78 57.90
CA SER A 125 -33.07 14.87 57.67
C SER A 125 -33.84 15.10 56.35
N SER A 126 -33.60 14.27 55.32
CA SER A 126 -34.54 13.22 54.86
C SER A 126 -34.08 12.50 53.58
N GLU A 127 -34.10 11.17 53.68
CA GLU A 127 -34.50 10.15 52.70
C GLU A 127 -34.05 10.22 51.22
N SER A 128 -33.25 9.22 50.81
CA SER A 128 -33.66 8.31 49.72
C SER A 128 -32.81 7.05 49.63
N ALA A 129 -33.50 5.96 49.29
CA ALA A 129 -33.16 4.55 49.43
C ALA A 129 -31.75 4.13 48.95
N THR A 130 -30.99 3.51 49.86
CA THR A 130 -29.80 2.73 49.51
C THR A 130 -30.25 1.35 49.05
N ILE A 131 -30.13 1.06 47.76
CA ILE A 131 -30.16 -0.32 47.26
C ILE A 131 -28.88 -1.00 47.77
N LEU A 132 -29.08 -1.89 48.73
CA LEU A 132 -28.12 -2.85 49.25
C LEU A 132 -27.68 -3.80 48.14
N THR A 133 -26.43 -3.70 47.69
CA THR A 133 -25.70 -4.83 47.10
C THR A 133 -24.29 -4.90 47.67
N HIS A 134 -24.22 -5.56 48.82
CA HIS A 134 -23.18 -6.44 49.33
C HIS A 134 -21.86 -6.52 48.53
N PHE A 135 -20.76 -6.15 49.19
CA PHE A 135 -19.39 -6.45 48.77
C PHE A 135 -19.22 -7.96 48.54
N GLY A 136 -18.82 -8.34 47.32
CA GLY A 136 -18.44 -9.70 46.99
C GLY A 136 -17.37 -9.72 45.90
N ASN A 137 -16.10 -9.75 46.31
CA ASN A 137 -15.15 -10.65 45.66
C ASN A 137 -15.46 -12.05 46.22
N PRO A 138 -15.32 -13.19 45.50
CA PRO A 138 -14.36 -13.46 44.43
C PRO A 138 -14.86 -14.38 43.29
N ALA A 139 -14.65 -14.08 42.01
CA ALA A 139 -14.63 -15.14 40.98
C ALA A 139 -14.00 -14.71 39.66
N LYS A 140 -13.15 -15.62 39.17
CA LYS A 140 -12.54 -15.66 37.85
C LYS A 140 -13.60 -15.76 36.75
N ASN A 141 -13.66 -14.77 35.86
CA ASN A 141 -14.26 -14.93 34.53
C ASN A 141 -14.30 -13.59 33.79
N ASN A 142 -13.32 -13.34 32.93
CA ASN A 142 -13.58 -12.89 31.56
C ASN A 142 -12.29 -12.91 30.74
N ASP A 143 -11.99 -14.13 30.28
CA ASP A 143 -11.80 -14.52 28.88
C ASP A 143 -11.77 -13.40 27.81
N SER A 144 -10.87 -12.43 27.93
CA SER A 144 -10.46 -11.62 26.78
C SER A 144 -9.32 -12.35 26.09
N SER A 145 -9.69 -13.43 25.39
CA SER A 145 -8.86 -14.11 24.39
C SER A 145 -8.67 -13.20 23.18
N GLY A 146 -7.97 -12.08 23.38
CA GLY A 146 -7.34 -11.36 22.29
C GLY A 146 -6.08 -12.11 21.93
N ALA A 147 -6.14 -12.98 20.93
CA ALA A 147 -4.97 -13.55 20.27
C ALA A 147 -4.15 -12.41 19.62
N SER A 148 -3.42 -11.66 20.45
CA SER A 148 -2.44 -10.71 20.01
C SER A 148 -1.19 -11.51 19.67
N LEU A 149 -1.06 -11.88 18.39
CA LEU A 149 0.20 -12.37 17.86
C LEU A 149 1.21 -11.24 18.04
N LYS A 150 1.94 -11.29 19.15
CA LYS A 150 3.08 -10.42 19.43
C LYS A 150 4.19 -10.84 18.48
N LEU A 151 4.10 -10.36 17.23
CA LEU A 151 5.24 -10.33 16.31
C LEU A 151 6.32 -9.56 17.07
N GLY A 152 7.33 -10.28 17.56
CA GLY A 152 8.32 -9.84 18.54
C GLY A 152 9.25 -8.75 18.03
N LEU A 153 8.70 -7.63 17.55
CA LEU A 153 9.39 -6.50 16.96
C LEU A 153 8.96 -5.25 17.73
N SER A 154 9.54 -5.14 18.93
CA SER A 154 9.49 -3.92 19.75
C SER A 154 10.04 -2.75 18.93
N CYS A 155 9.38 -1.57 18.98
CA CYS A 155 9.90 -0.33 18.39
C CYS A 155 11.23 0.14 19.04
N ALA A 156 11.76 -0.58 20.04
CA ALA A 156 12.94 -0.18 20.84
C ALA A 156 14.30 -0.25 20.11
N GLY A 157 14.36 -0.66 18.83
CA GLY A 157 15.61 -0.93 18.11
C GLY A 157 16.14 0.20 17.21
N TRP A 158 15.53 1.38 17.16
CA TRP A 158 15.90 2.43 16.22
C TRP A 158 16.24 3.71 17.00
N LYS A 159 17.52 3.84 17.37
CA LYS A 159 18.15 5.07 17.85
C LYS A 159 19.49 5.24 17.13
#